data_AF-A0A1U7YSQ8-F1
#
_entry.id   AF-A0A1U7YSQ8-F1
#
_cell.length_a   1.000
_cell.length_b   1.000
_cell.length_c   1.000
_cell.angle_alpha   90.00
_cell.angle_beta   90.00
_cell.angle_gamma   90.00
#
_symmetry.space_group_name_H-M   'P 1'
#
loop_
_entity.id
_entity.type
_entity.pdbx_description
1 polymer ?
#
loop_
_entity_poly.entity_id
_entity_poly.type
_entity_poly.pdbx_seq_one_letter_code
_entity_poly.pdbx_strand_id
1 'polypeptide(L)'
;MDKDIGYVQGMTDICSPMVILLENEADAFWCFERAMRRLRENFKCTTNSIGVQSQLSTLAQIVKTVDPKLHQHLEELDGGEYLFALRMLMVLFRIELSFVDALYLWKVRSSNFFSHYCLVDRRKYCKIVCPGVWCN
;
A
#
# COMPACT_ATOMS: atom_id res chain seq x y z
N MET A 1 6.65 13.04 -14.81
CA MET A 1 7.64 12.10 -14.26
C MET A 1 8.42 12.84 -13.19
N ASP A 2 8.26 12.41 -11.93
CA ASP A 2 8.94 12.99 -10.79
C ASP A 2 10.43 12.64 -10.87
N LYS A 3 11.30 13.62 -11.14
CA LYS A 3 12.72 13.37 -11.42
C LYS A 3 13.51 12.92 -10.19
N ASP A 4 12.95 13.11 -8.99
CA ASP A 4 13.65 12.89 -7.72
C ASP A 4 13.62 11.43 -7.23
N ILE A 5 12.70 10.59 -7.73
CA ILE A 5 12.48 9.21 -7.22
C ILE A 5 12.79 8.14 -8.26
N GLY A 6 12.73 8.47 -9.56
CA GLY A 6 12.98 7.50 -10.62
C GLY A 6 12.06 6.28 -10.52
N TYR A 7 12.56 5.11 -10.97
CA TYR A 7 11.90 3.83 -10.73
C TYR A 7 12.54 3.14 -9.53
N VAL A 8 11.71 2.72 -8.57
CA VAL A 8 12.13 1.96 -7.40
C VAL A 8 11.44 0.60 -7.41
N GLN A 9 12.20 -0.44 -7.05
CA GLN A 9 11.66 -1.80 -6.89
C GLN A 9 10.49 -1.78 -5.88
N GLY A 10 9.33 -2.30 -6.29
CA GLY A 10 8.06 -2.21 -5.55
C GLY A 10 7.02 -1.29 -6.20
N MET A 11 7.43 -0.38 -7.09
CA MET A 11 6.48 0.43 -7.88
C MET A 11 5.66 -0.43 -8.85
N THR A 12 6.26 -1.50 -9.39
CA THR A 12 5.56 -2.45 -10.28
C THR A 12 4.44 -3.19 -9.55
N ASP A 13 4.60 -3.50 -8.27
CA ASP A 13 3.56 -4.15 -7.46
C ASP A 13 2.34 -3.24 -7.23
N ILE A 14 2.54 -1.92 -7.31
CA ILE A 14 1.48 -0.91 -7.25
C ILE A 14 0.84 -0.70 -8.63
N CYS A 15 1.62 -0.84 -9.72
CA CYS A 15 1.16 -0.67 -11.09
C CYS A 15 0.34 -1.87 -11.59
N SER A 16 0.78 -3.09 -11.29
CA SER A 16 0.16 -4.35 -11.74
C SER A 16 -1.36 -4.42 -11.52
N PRO A 17 -1.92 -4.07 -10.34
CA PRO A 17 -3.36 -4.09 -10.11
C PRO A 17 -4.12 -3.10 -10.99
N MET A 18 -3.52 -1.96 -11.31
CA MET A 18 -4.16 -0.92 -12.10
C MET A 18 -4.28 -1.33 -13.56
N VAL A 19 -3.22 -1.94 -14.10
CA VAL A 19 -3.21 -2.50 -15.46
C VAL A 19 -4.17 -3.70 -15.57
N ILE A 20 -4.30 -4.51 -14.51
CA ILE A 20 -5.26 -5.64 -14.49
C ILE A 20 -6.72 -5.15 -14.41
N LEU A 21 -6.98 -4.06 -13.70
CA LEU A 21 -8.35 -3.57 -13.45
C LEU A 21 -8.87 -2.61 -14.53
N LEU A 22 -7.98 -1.87 -15.19
CA LEU A 22 -8.35 -0.80 -16.14
C LEU A 22 -7.99 -1.24 -17.56
N GLU A 23 -8.97 -1.21 -18.46
CA GLU A 23 -8.77 -1.58 -19.87
C GLU A 23 -7.99 -0.51 -20.64
N ASN A 24 -8.09 0.75 -20.22
CA ASN A 24 -7.42 1.87 -20.83
C ASN A 24 -6.09 2.16 -20.12
N GLU A 25 -4.98 2.05 -20.86
CA GLU A 25 -3.64 2.32 -20.36
C GLU A 25 -3.47 3.75 -19.83
N ALA A 26 -4.17 4.73 -20.42
CA ALA A 26 -4.12 6.11 -19.95
C ALA A 26 -4.75 6.25 -18.55
N ASP A 27 -5.87 5.58 -18.31
CA ASP A 27 -6.54 5.58 -17.00
C ASP A 27 -5.69 4.84 -15.95
N ALA A 28 -5.05 3.73 -16.35
CA ALA A 28 -4.09 3.01 -15.51
C ALA A 28 -2.90 3.88 -15.12
N PHE A 29 -2.35 4.64 -16.07
CA PHE A 29 -1.26 5.58 -15.82
C PHE A 29 -1.66 6.68 -14.83
N TRP A 30 -2.81 7.34 -15.03
CA TRP A 30 -3.27 8.41 -14.13
C TRP A 30 -3.60 7.90 -12.73
N CYS A 31 -4.17 6.71 -12.61
CA CYS A 31 -4.38 6.07 -11.32
C CYS A 31 -3.03 5.80 -10.62
N PHE A 32 -2.05 5.30 -11.38
CA PHE A 32 -0.73 4.95 -10.87
C PHE A 32 0.03 6.18 -10.40
N GLU A 33 0.07 7.23 -11.23
CA GLU A 33 0.71 8.50 -10.91
C GLU A 33 0.16 9.08 -9.62
N ARG A 34 -1.18 9.08 -9.47
CA ARG A 34 -1.84 9.65 -8.31
C ARG A 34 -1.63 8.80 -7.05
N ALA A 35 -1.48 7.47 -7.19
CA ALA A 35 -1.13 6.59 -6.07
C ALA A 35 0.33 6.80 -5.65
N MET A 36 1.22 6.93 -6.63
CA MET A 36 2.62 7.26 -6.42
C MET A 36 2.81 8.62 -5.76
N ARG A 37 1.96 9.63 -6.00
CA ARG A 37 2.02 10.90 -5.24
C ARG A 37 1.87 10.73 -3.73
N ARG A 38 1.07 9.74 -3.29
CA ARG A 38 0.86 9.46 -1.85
C ARG A 38 1.92 8.53 -1.28
N LEU A 39 2.37 7.58 -2.08
CA LEU A 39 3.42 6.64 -1.73
C LEU A 39 4.82 7.22 -1.95
N ARG A 40 4.91 8.44 -2.50
CA ARG A 40 6.14 9.16 -2.80
C ARG A 40 7.12 9.12 -1.64
N GLU A 41 6.62 9.42 -0.45
CA GLU A 41 7.43 9.44 0.77
C GLU A 41 7.90 8.04 1.16
N ASN A 42 7.12 6.98 0.92
CA ASN A 42 7.53 5.61 1.21
C ASN A 42 8.74 5.16 0.37
N PHE A 43 8.88 5.69 -0.85
CA PHE A 43 9.96 5.34 -1.78
C PHE A 43 11.17 6.28 -1.70
N LYS A 44 11.13 7.31 -0.84
CA LYS A 44 12.32 8.12 -0.55
C LYS A 44 13.30 7.29 0.27
N CYS A 45 14.27 6.70 -0.40
CA CYS A 45 15.48 6.16 0.23
C CYS A 45 16.60 7.18 0.04
N THR A 46 16.85 7.99 1.08
CA THR A 46 18.07 8.80 1.15
C THR A 46 19.14 7.99 1.88
N THR A 47 20.41 8.27 1.64
CA THR A 47 21.58 7.61 2.26
C THR A 47 21.50 7.46 3.79
N ASN A 48 20.72 8.29 4.47
CA ASN A 48 20.58 8.30 5.94
C ASN A 48 19.16 7.98 6.45
N SER A 49 18.16 7.75 5.58
CA SER A 49 16.78 7.51 6.03
C SER A 49 15.93 6.79 5.00
N ILE A 50 15.20 5.76 5.46
CA ILE A 50 14.12 5.13 4.71
C ILE A 50 12.83 5.90 5.02
N GLY A 51 12.09 6.36 4.01
CA GLY A 51 10.90 7.19 4.25
C GLY A 51 9.77 6.52 5.05
N VAL A 52 9.83 5.20 5.21
CA VAL A 52 8.92 4.42 6.05
C VAL A 52 9.35 4.36 7.53
N GLN A 53 10.53 4.88 7.89
CA GLN A 53 11.02 4.84 9.28
C GLN A 53 10.05 5.48 10.27
N SER A 54 9.43 6.61 9.92
CA SER A 54 8.43 7.26 10.79
C SER A 54 7.19 6.38 11.01
N GLN A 55 6.80 5.59 10.00
CA GLN A 55 5.69 4.64 10.11
C GLN A 55 6.06 3.44 10.98
N LEU A 56 7.31 2.96 10.90
CA LEU A 56 7.84 1.91 11.77
C LEU A 56 7.91 2.37 13.23
N SER A 57 8.43 3.57 13.49
CA SER A 57 8.43 4.13 14.84
C SER A 57 7.00 4.28 15.39
N THR A 58 6.06 4.71 14.56
CA THR A 58 4.64 4.80 14.95
C THR A 58 4.07 3.42 15.27
N LEU A 59 4.36 2.41 14.43
CA LEU A 59 3.96 1.03 14.67
C LEU A 59 4.51 0.50 16.01
N ALA A 60 5.79 0.75 16.29
CA ALA A 60 6.40 0.37 17.55
C ALA A 60 5.69 1.00 18.76
N GLN A 61 5.35 2.29 18.69
CA GLN A 61 4.59 2.96 19.76
C GLN A 61 3.18 2.39 19.94
N ILE A 62 2.49 2.06 18.84
CA ILE A 62 1.17 1.44 18.89
C ILE A 62 1.26 0.06 19.55
N VAL A 63 2.20 -0.79 19.12
CA VAL A 63 2.38 -2.12 19.71
C VAL A 63 2.75 -2.01 21.18
N LYS A 64 3.65 -1.10 21.56
CA LYS A 64 3.99 -0.82 22.96
C LYS A 64 2.77 -0.43 23.81
N THR A 65 1.82 0.31 23.22
CA THR A 65 0.61 0.75 23.93
C THR A 65 -0.45 -0.35 24.01
N VAL A 66 -0.62 -1.13 22.94
CA VAL A 66 -1.65 -2.17 22.84
C VAL A 66 -1.23 -3.47 23.54
N ASP A 67 0.02 -3.88 23.34
CA ASP A 67 0.63 -5.07 23.92
C ASP A 67 2.10 -4.83 24.28
N PRO A 68 2.38 -4.28 25.49
CA PRO A 68 3.73 -4.02 25.94
C PRO A 68 4.56 -5.30 26.12
N LYS A 69 3.93 -6.46 26.38
CA LYS A 69 4.65 -7.73 26.54
C LYS A 69 5.20 -8.20 25.20
N LEU A 70 4.40 -8.08 24.13
CA LEU A 70 4.85 -8.37 22.77
C LEU A 70 5.98 -7.43 22.35
N HIS A 71 5.85 -6.12 22.63
CA HIS A 71 6.90 -5.15 22.31
C HIS A 71 8.22 -5.49 23.01
N GLN A 72 8.19 -5.79 24.31
CA GLN A 72 9.37 -6.17 25.07
C GLN A 72 10.01 -7.45 24.51
N HIS A 73 9.20 -8.45 24.17
CA HIS A 73 9.72 -9.69 23.58
C HIS A 73 10.41 -9.44 22.22
N LEU A 74 9.88 -8.52 21.42
CA LEU A 74 10.51 -8.13 20.16
C LEU A 74 11.81 -7.34 20.40
N GLU A 75 11.89 -6.49 21.42
CA GLU A 75 13.14 -5.82 21.82
C GLU A 75 14.21 -6.82 22.28
N GLU A 76 13.84 -7.85 23.05
CA GLU A 76 14.76 -8.91 23.50
C GLU A 76 15.34 -9.73 22.33
N LEU A 77 14.63 -9.78 21.21
CA LEU A 77 15.04 -10.46 19.97
C LEU A 77 15.78 -9.54 18.98
N ASP A 78 16.18 -8.32 19.40
CA ASP A 78 16.80 -7.31 18.53
C ASP A 78 15.86 -6.82 17.39
N GLY A 79 14.55 -7.00 17.56
CA GLY A 79 13.48 -6.66 16.62
C GLY A 79 12.73 -5.36 16.95
N GLY A 80 13.25 -4.54 17.87
CA GLY A 80 12.59 -3.33 18.39
C GLY A 80 12.35 -2.22 17.36
N GLU A 81 13.08 -2.22 16.24
CA GLU A 81 12.88 -1.30 15.11
C GLU A 81 11.81 -1.77 14.10
N TYR A 82 11.23 -2.96 14.30
CA TYR A 82 10.16 -3.52 13.45
C TYR A 82 10.54 -3.62 11.97
N LEU A 83 11.83 -3.80 11.64
CA LEU A 83 12.32 -3.85 10.25
C LEU A 83 11.64 -4.95 9.41
N PHE A 84 11.13 -6.01 10.04
CA PHE A 84 10.31 -7.04 9.38
C PHE A 84 9.04 -6.46 8.71
N ALA A 85 8.48 -5.38 9.24
CA ALA A 85 7.29 -4.71 8.70
C ALA A 85 7.63 -3.68 7.62
N LEU A 86 8.91 -3.42 7.33
CA LEU A 86 9.34 -2.42 6.35
C LEU A 86 8.72 -2.70 4.97
N ARG A 87 8.85 -3.94 4.49
CA ARG A 87 8.31 -4.35 3.18
C ARG A 87 6.78 -4.25 3.14
N MET A 88 6.13 -4.57 4.25
CA MET A 88 4.68 -4.49 4.39
C MET A 88 4.18 -3.05 4.25
N LEU A 89 4.84 -2.10 4.91
CA LEU A 89 4.46 -0.69 4.88
C LEU A 89 4.87 0.02 3.57
N MET A 90 6.01 -0.34 2.98
CA MET A 90 6.46 0.20 1.69
C MET A 90 5.44 -0.03 0.57
N VAL A 91 4.90 -1.24 0.46
CA VAL A 91 4.02 -1.65 -0.66
C VAL A 91 2.56 -1.84 -0.21
N LEU A 92 2.15 -1.22 0.90
CA LEU A 92 0.77 -1.29 1.42
C LEU A 92 0.21 -2.72 1.52
N PHE A 93 1.00 -3.63 2.09
CA PHE A 93 0.65 -5.04 2.31
C PHE A 93 0.30 -5.82 1.04
N ARG A 94 0.61 -5.30 -0.15
CA ARG A 94 0.24 -5.92 -1.43
C ARG A 94 0.82 -7.33 -1.61
N ILE A 95 1.98 -7.59 -1.04
CA ILE A 95 2.66 -8.89 -1.11
C ILE A 95 2.14 -9.86 -0.03
N GLU A 96 1.58 -9.34 1.06
CA GLU A 96 1.16 -10.13 2.23
C GLU A 96 -0.35 -10.47 2.19
N LEU A 97 -1.13 -9.72 1.42
CA LEU A 97 -2.58 -9.87 1.29
C LEU A 97 -2.96 -10.44 -0.07
N SER A 98 -4.12 -11.10 -0.13
CA SER A 98 -4.70 -11.51 -1.42
C SER A 98 -4.96 -10.28 -2.30
N PHE A 99 -5.04 -10.49 -3.62
CA PHE A 99 -5.34 -9.42 -4.58
C PHE A 99 -6.57 -8.61 -4.17
N VAL A 100 -7.61 -9.31 -3.68
CA VAL A 100 -8.88 -8.75 -3.25
C VAL A 100 -8.74 -7.92 -1.98
N ASP A 101 -8.08 -8.47 -0.97
CA ASP A 101 -7.91 -7.81 0.32
C ASP A 101 -7.02 -6.56 0.23
N ALA A 102 -5.98 -6.63 -0.60
CA ALA A 102 -5.14 -5.47 -0.90
C ALA A 102 -5.95 -4.34 -1.54
N LEU A 103 -6.81 -4.67 -2.53
CA LEU A 103 -7.68 -3.68 -3.16
C LEU A 103 -8.72 -3.10 -2.20
N TYR A 104 -9.26 -3.92 -1.30
CA TYR A 104 -10.19 -3.46 -0.27
C TYR A 104 -9.51 -2.52 0.72
N LEU A 105 -8.32 -2.88 1.21
CA LEU A 105 -7.52 -2.04 2.09
C LEU A 105 -7.21 -0.68 1.43
N TRP A 106 -6.84 -0.70 0.15
CA TRP A 106 -6.55 0.51 -0.60
C TRP A 106 -7.78 1.39 -0.79
N LYS A 107 -8.96 0.79 -0.99
CA LYS A 107 -10.24 1.50 -1.05
C LYS A 107 -10.57 2.16 0.29
N VAL A 108 -10.47 1.43 1.40
CA VAL A 108 -10.75 1.95 2.75
C VAL A 108 -9.80 3.08 3.11
N ARG A 109 -8.49 2.89 2.91
CA ARG A 109 -7.46 3.89 3.20
C ARG A 109 -7.53 5.11 2.28
N SER A 110 -8.02 4.92 1.07
CA SER A 110 -8.15 5.96 0.07
C SER A 110 -9.60 6.38 -0.11
N SER A 111 -10.29 6.66 1.00
CA SER A 111 -11.75 6.87 1.11
C SER A 111 -12.34 7.87 0.08
N ASN A 112 -11.51 8.74 -0.52
CA ASN A 112 -11.90 9.73 -1.55
C ASN A 112 -11.13 9.62 -2.90
N PHE A 113 -10.32 8.59 -3.12
CA PHE A 113 -9.41 8.49 -4.29
C PHE A 113 -9.97 7.67 -5.43
N PHE A 114 -10.51 6.48 -5.10
CA PHE A 114 -11.04 5.54 -6.08
C PHE A 114 -12.40 5.97 -6.66
N SER A 115 -13.07 6.96 -6.04
CA SER A 115 -14.41 7.38 -6.43
C SER A 115 -14.49 8.06 -7.80
N HIS A 116 -13.42 8.70 -8.29
CA HIS A 116 -13.48 9.50 -9.51
C HIS A 116 -12.90 8.82 -10.77
N TYR A 117 -12.08 7.77 -10.64
CA TYR A 117 -11.46 7.07 -11.80
C TYR A 117 -11.75 5.56 -11.85
N CYS A 118 -12.07 4.90 -10.73
CA CYS A 118 -12.52 3.50 -10.72
C CYS A 118 -14.05 3.33 -10.77
N LEU A 119 -14.75 4.31 -11.34
CA LEU A 119 -16.14 4.12 -11.79
C LEU A 119 -16.24 3.52 -13.21
N VAL A 120 -15.11 3.33 -13.90
CA VAL A 120 -15.14 2.79 -15.28
C VAL A 120 -15.46 1.30 -15.32
N ASP A 121 -15.23 0.54 -14.24
CA ASP A 121 -15.75 -0.84 -14.16
C ASP A 121 -16.08 -1.31 -12.73
N ARG A 122 -17.17 -0.76 -12.17
CA ARG A 122 -17.78 -1.31 -10.94
C ARG A 122 -18.07 -2.81 -11.07
N ARG A 123 -18.33 -3.33 -12.28
CA ARG A 123 -18.70 -4.73 -12.50
C ARG A 123 -17.50 -5.67 -12.32
N LYS A 124 -16.31 -5.35 -12.85
CA LYS A 124 -15.10 -6.17 -12.60
C LYS A 124 -14.61 -6.07 -11.15
N TYR A 125 -14.58 -4.86 -10.58
CA TYR A 125 -14.15 -4.68 -9.19
C TYR A 125 -15.10 -5.40 -8.21
N CYS A 126 -16.42 -5.31 -8.42
CA CYS A 126 -17.42 -6.01 -7.62
C CYS A 126 -17.35 -7.54 -7.79
N LYS A 127 -17.12 -8.04 -9.02
CA LYS A 127 -16.89 -9.47 -9.26
C LYS A 127 -15.63 -10.02 -8.58
N ILE A 128 -14.57 -9.22 -8.52
CA ILE A 128 -13.30 -9.62 -7.89
C ILE A 128 -13.39 -9.53 -6.36
N VAL A 129 -13.97 -8.45 -5.82
CA VAL A 129 -13.96 -8.16 -4.37
C VAL A 129 -15.15 -8.77 -3.61
N CYS A 130 -16.27 -9.02 -4.29
CA CYS A 130 -17.46 -9.63 -3.70
C CYS A 130 -17.94 -10.79 -4.58
N PRO A 131 -17.30 -11.98 -4.55
CA PRO A 131 -17.64 -13.13 -5.40
C PRO A 131 -19.02 -13.77 -5.10
N GLY A 132 -19.93 -13.07 -4.42
CA GLY A 132 -21.29 -13.54 -4.12
C GLY A 132 -22.32 -12.43 -3.85
N VAL A 133 -21.98 -11.15 -4.04
CA VAL A 133 -22.94 -10.06 -3.88
C VAL A 133 -23.35 -9.61 -5.27
N TRP A 134 -24.62 -9.84 -5.60
CA TRP A 134 -25.26 -9.38 -6.82
C TRP A 134 -25.06 -7.87 -6.97
N CYS A 135 -24.08 -7.46 -7.78
CA CYS A 135 -24.05 -6.14 -8.37
C CYS A 135 -25.11 -6.09 -9.47
N ASN A 136 -26.39 -5.95 -9.06
CA ASN A 136 -27.46 -5.39 -9.88
C ASN A 136 -27.53 -3.88 -9.62
#